data_AF-A0A810PZH1-F1
#
_entry.id   AF-A0A810PZH1-F1
#
_cell.length_a   1.000
_cell.length_b   1.000
_cell.length_c   1.000
_cell.angle_alpha   90.00
_cell.angle_beta   90.00
_cell.angle_gamma   90.00
#
_symmetry.space_group_name_H-M   'P 1'
#
loop_
_entity.id
_entity.type
_entity.pdbx_description
1 polymer ?
#
loop_
_entity_poly.entity_id
_entity_poly.type
_entity_poly.pdbx_seq_one_letter_code
_entity_poly.pdbx_strand_id
1 'polypeptide(L)'
;MDIRIFVETDADVRILRRALRDVEERGRSMQSVVQQYLTTVKPMHEQFVEPTRKFADIVVLEGGHNLVALDLIMQRIAGHIAEEAAHE
;
A
#
# COMPACT_ATOMS: atom_id res chain seq x y z
N MET A 1 6.29 -2.05 -20.17
CA MET A 1 7.40 -1.80 -19.22
C MET A 1 6.85 -1.97 -17.82
N ASP A 2 7.45 -2.83 -17.00
CA ASP A 2 6.94 -3.09 -15.65
C ASP A 2 7.42 -2.02 -14.66
N ILE A 3 6.50 -1.50 -13.84
CA ILE A 3 6.78 -0.47 -12.82
C ILE A 3 6.47 -1.06 -11.44
N ARG A 4 7.42 -0.99 -10.50
CA ARG A 4 7.23 -1.43 -9.12
C ARG A 4 6.91 -0.23 -8.24
N ILE A 5 5.80 -0.31 -7.53
CA ILE A 5 5.30 0.78 -6.68
C ILE A 5 5.27 0.31 -5.23
N PHE A 6 5.79 1.13 -4.31
CA PHE A 6 5.67 0.93 -2.87
C PHE A 6 4.84 2.07 -2.26
N VAL A 7 3.84 1.72 -1.46
CA VAL A 7 2.96 2.70 -0.81
C VAL A 7 3.40 2.87 0.64
N GLU A 8 3.90 4.06 0.95
CA GLU A 8 4.43 4.42 2.26
C GLU A 8 3.41 5.22 3.08
N THR A 9 3.23 4.82 4.33
CA THR A 9 2.35 5.46 5.31
C THR A 9 2.81 5.05 6.70
N ASP A 10 2.71 5.97 7.65
CA ASP A 10 3.14 5.74 9.03
C ASP A 10 2.45 4.52 9.67
N ALA A 11 3.19 3.84 10.55
CA ALA A 11 2.73 2.61 11.18
C ALA A 11 1.48 2.81 12.07
N ASP A 12 1.37 3.97 12.75
CA ASP A 12 0.24 4.37 13.58
C ASP A 12 -1.04 4.59 12.73
N VAL A 13 -0.93 5.32 11.62
CA VAL A 13 -2.03 5.51 10.67
C VAL A 13 -2.48 4.17 10.09
N ARG A 14 -1.53 3.30 9.72
CA ARG A 14 -1.84 1.97 9.18
C ARG A 14 -2.55 1.06 10.18
N ILE A 15 -2.11 1.02 11.45
CA ILE A 15 -2.77 0.19 12.46
C ILE A 15 -4.15 0.72 12.84
N LEU A 16 -4.34 2.04 12.88
CA LEU A 16 -5.66 2.64 13.13
C LEU A 16 -6.66 2.28 12.02
N ARG A 17 -6.26 2.45 10.75
CA ARG A 17 -7.09 2.03 9.60
C ARG A 17 -7.40 0.54 9.63
N ARG A 18 -6.40 -0.28 9.96
CA ARG A 18 -6.58 -1.73 10.09
C ARG A 18 -7.53 -2.08 11.23
N ALA A 19 -7.44 -1.42 12.38
CA ALA A 19 -8.26 -1.70 13.54
C ALA A 19 -9.73 -1.39 13.28
N LEU A 20 -10.02 -0.22 12.69
CA LEU A 20 -11.38 0.14 12.27
C LEU A 20 -11.95 -0.90 11.30
N ARG A 21 -11.21 -1.22 10.23
CA ARG A 21 -11.63 -2.20 9.23
C ARG A 21 -11.85 -3.60 9.83
N ASP A 22 -10.92 -4.09 10.65
CA ASP A 22 -10.99 -5.44 11.21
C ASP A 22 -12.12 -5.57 12.27
N VAL A 23 -12.48 -4.48 12.95
CA VAL A 23 -13.61 -4.45 13.91
C VAL A 23 -14.94 -4.28 13.19
N GLU A 24 -15.06 -3.29 12.30
CA GLU A 24 -16.32 -2.91 11.65
C GLU A 24 -16.74 -3.87 10.53
N GLU A 25 -15.79 -4.29 9.69
CA GLU A 25 -16.11 -5.09 8.49
C GLU A 25 -15.93 -6.60 8.73
N ARG A 26 -15.09 -6.98 9.69
CA ARG A 26 -14.69 -8.39 9.92
C ARG A 26 -15.11 -8.93 11.28
N GLY A 27 -15.72 -8.11 12.14
CA GLY A 27 -16.27 -8.53 13.43
C GLY A 27 -15.21 -8.99 14.45
N ARG A 28 -13.96 -8.55 14.34
CA ARG A 28 -12.90 -8.91 15.30
C ARG A 28 -12.96 -8.05 16.56
N SER A 29 -12.52 -8.59 17.68
CA SER A 29 -12.34 -7.80 18.90
C SER A 29 -11.06 -6.96 18.84
N MET A 30 -11.08 -5.79 19.47
CA MET A 30 -9.92 -4.89 19.54
C MET A 30 -8.69 -5.60 20.14
N GLN A 31 -8.90 -6.42 21.17
CA GLN A 31 -7.83 -7.20 21.81
C GLN A 31 -7.17 -8.18 20.83
N SER A 32 -7.95 -8.86 19.98
CA SER A 32 -7.42 -9.77 18.96
C SER A 32 -6.58 -9.01 17.92
N VAL A 33 -7.04 -7.84 17.48
CA VAL A 33 -6.30 -7.00 16.53
C VAL A 33 -4.96 -6.55 17.10
N VAL A 34 -4.95 -6.05 18.34
CA VAL A 34 -3.72 -5.61 19.03
C VAL A 34 -2.75 -6.77 19.20
N GLN A 35 -3.22 -7.92 19.69
CA GLN A 35 -2.38 -9.10 19.89
C GLN A 35 -1.75 -9.56 18.57
N GLN A 36 -2.52 -9.62 17.49
CA GLN A 36 -2.01 -10.01 16.18
C GLN A 36 -1.03 -8.97 15.61
N TYR A 37 -1.27 -7.68 15.86
CA TYR A 37 -0.38 -6.63 15.40
C TYR A 37 1.01 -6.73 16.03
N LEU A 38 1.06 -6.88 17.36
CA LEU A 38 2.31 -6.92 18.11
C LEU A 38 3.09 -8.23 17.91
N THR A 39 2.39 -9.36 17.80
CA THR A 39 3.05 -10.67 17.71
C THR A 39 3.50 -11.03 16.29
N THR A 40 2.78 -10.59 15.27
CA THR A 40 3.02 -11.06 13.90
C THR A 40 3.16 -9.91 12.92
N VAL A 41 2.20 -9.00 12.83
CA VAL A 41 2.17 -8.04 11.70
C VAL A 41 3.32 -7.04 11.76
N LYS A 42 3.62 -6.47 12.94
CA LYS A 42 4.71 -5.52 13.07
C LYS A 42 6.09 -6.16 12.84
N PRO A 43 6.47 -7.27 13.49
CA PRO A 43 7.76 -7.93 13.24
C PRO A 43 7.93 -8.35 11.78
N MET A 44 6.89 -8.93 11.17
CA MET A 44 6.95 -9.36 9.77
C MET A 44 7.03 -8.18 8.81
N HIS A 45 6.36 -7.07 9.12
CA HIS A 45 6.47 -5.85 8.32
C HIS A 45 7.90 -5.31 8.34
N GLU A 46 8.49 -5.15 9.52
CA GLU A 46 9.85 -4.64 9.69
C GLU A 46 10.90 -5.57 9.07
N GLN A 47 10.72 -6.88 9.18
CA GLN A 47 11.69 -7.87 8.69
C GLN A 47 11.59 -8.12 7.18
N PHE A 48 10.39 -8.12 6.60
CA PHE A 48 10.18 -8.61 5.24
C PHE A 48 9.52 -7.62 4.29
N VAL A 49 8.69 -6.69 4.78
CA VAL A 49 7.95 -5.77 3.91
C VAL A 49 8.72 -4.46 3.74
N GLU A 50 9.11 -3.83 4.84
CA GLU A 50 9.84 -2.55 4.82
C GLU A 50 11.15 -2.61 4.00
N PRO A 51 11.97 -3.69 4.07
CA PRO A 51 13.18 -3.78 3.26
C PRO A 51 12.92 -3.86 1.76
N THR A 52 11.70 -4.18 1.32
CA THR A 52 11.35 -4.23 -0.11
C THR A 52 11.18 -2.86 -0.73
N ARG A 53 11.01 -1.81 0.08
CA ARG A 53 10.90 -0.41 -0.35
C ARG A 53 12.04 -0.01 -1.28
N LYS A 54 13.26 -0.50 -1.02
CA LYS A 54 14.45 -0.18 -1.83
C LYS A 54 14.42 -0.71 -3.27
N PHE A 55 13.51 -1.63 -3.57
CA PHE A 55 13.35 -2.19 -4.92
C PHE A 55 12.22 -1.51 -5.71
N ALA A 56 11.54 -0.52 -5.12
CA ALA A 56 10.49 0.21 -5.79
C ALA A 56 11.07 1.26 -6.74
N ASP A 57 10.45 1.38 -7.91
CA ASP A 57 10.75 2.43 -8.88
C ASP A 57 10.05 3.74 -8.47
N ILE A 58 8.87 3.64 -7.83
CA ILE A 58 8.10 4.77 -7.30
C ILE A 58 7.67 4.47 -5.86
N VAL A 59 7.87 5.44 -4.96
CA VAL A 59 7.32 5.42 -3.61
C VAL A 59 6.21 6.46 -3.50
N VAL A 60 4.99 6.02 -3.16
CA VAL A 60 3.82 6.89 -2.99
C VAL A 60 3.61 7.15 -1.50
N LEU A 61 3.80 8.40 -1.09
CA LEU A 61 3.56 8.86 0.27
C LEU A 61 2.06 9.08 0.53
N GLU A 62 1.66 9.00 1.80
CA GLU A 62 0.29 9.25 2.31
C GLU A 62 -0.79 8.29 1.80
N GLY A 63 -0.39 7.20 1.13
CA GLY A 63 -1.31 6.18 0.65
C GLY A 63 -2.24 6.68 -0.45
N GLY A 64 -3.49 6.20 -0.43
CA GLY A 64 -4.49 6.51 -1.46
C GLY A 64 -5.04 7.95 -1.45
N HIS A 65 -4.55 8.82 -0.57
CA HIS A 65 -4.99 10.23 -0.52
C HIS A 65 -4.13 11.15 -1.39
N ASN A 66 -2.99 10.65 -1.88
CA ASN A 66 -2.13 11.41 -2.78
C ASN A 66 -2.70 11.37 -4.21
N LEU A 67 -3.66 12.26 -4.47
CA LEU A 67 -4.33 12.38 -5.77
C LEU A 67 -3.34 12.67 -6.90
N VAL A 68 -2.27 13.42 -6.62
CA VAL A 68 -1.22 13.74 -7.60
C VAL A 68 -0.48 12.47 -8.04
N ALA A 69 -0.12 11.61 -7.08
CA ALA A 69 0.53 10.34 -7.40
C ALA A 69 -0.41 9.39 -8.16
N LEU A 70 -1.70 9.36 -7.78
CA LEU A 70 -2.73 8.58 -8.47
C LEU A 70 -2.88 9.02 -9.92
N ASP A 71 -3.00 10.33 -10.18
CA ASP A 71 -3.15 10.89 -11.52
C ASP A 71 -1.93 10.56 -12.40
N LEU A 72 -0.72 10.66 -11.86
CA LEU A 72 0.50 10.32 -12.58
C LEU A 72 0.55 8.82 -12.96
N ILE A 73 0.15 7.93 -12.04
CA ILE A 73 0.05 6.49 -12.31
C ILE A 73 -1.02 6.22 -13.37
N MET A 74 -2.21 6.85 -13.27
CA MET A 74 -3.29 6.69 -14.23
C MET A 74 -2.90 7.16 -15.62
N GLN A 75 -2.25 8.32 -15.74
CA GLN A 75 -1.75 8.84 -17.01
C GLN A 75 -0.70 7.93 -17.62
N ARG A 76 0.20 7.36 -16.81
CA ARG A 76 1.21 6.41 -17.29
C ARG A 76 0.57 5.13 -17.85
N ILE A 77 -0.43 4.58 -17.15
CA ILE A 77 -1.17 3.40 -17.61
C ILE A 77 -1.91 3.71 -18.91
N ALA A 78 -2.65 4.83 -18.96
CA ALA A 78 -3.39 5.25 -20.15
C ALA A 78 -2.47 5.46 -21.37
N GLY A 79 -1.31 6.09 -21.16
CA GLY A 79 -0.29 6.26 -22.20
C GLY A 79 0.25 4.92 -22.71
N HIS A 80 0.51 3.97 -21.81
CA HIS A 80 1.03 2.65 -22.20
C HIS A 80 0.01 1.87 -23.05
N ILE A 81 -1.27 1.88 -22.65
CA ILE A 81 -2.36 1.24 -23.40
C ILE A 81 -2.52 1.89 -24.79
N ALA A 82 -2.41 3.21 -24.89
CA ALA A 82 -2.51 3.92 -26.17
C ALA A 82 -1.34 3.63 -27.11
N GLU A 83 -0.12 3.49 -26.58
CA GLU A 83 1.06 3.08 -27.35
C GLU A 83 0.94 1.65 -27.89
N GLU A 84 0.44 0.71 -27.07
CA GLU A 84 0.19 -0.67 -27.50
C GLU A 84 -0.86 -0.73 -28.61
N ALA A 85 -1.97 0.00 -28.47
CA ALA A 85 -3.03 0.06 -29.49
C ALA A 85 -2.59 0.74 -30.80
N ALA A 86 -1.52 1.54 -30.78
CA ALA A 86 -0.95 2.18 -31.97
C ALA A 86 0.14 1.34 -32.66
N HIS A 87 0.51 0.19 -32.11
CA HIS A 87 1.51 -0.73 -32.65
C HIS A 87 0.90 -2.07 -33.15
N GLU A 88 -0.43 -2.22 -33.05
CA GLU A 88 -1.23 -3.24 -33.78
C GLU A 88 -1.84 -2.66 -35.07
#